data_AF-C5BGF3-F1
#
_entry.id   AF-C5BGF3-F1
#
_cell.length_a   1.000
_cell.length_b   1.000
_cell.length_c   1.000
_cell.angle_alpha   90.00
_cell.angle_beta   90.00
_cell.angle_gamma   90.00
#
_symmetry.space_group_name_H-M   'P 1'
#
loop_
_entity.id
_entity.type
_entity.pdbx_description
1 polymer ?
#
loop_
_entity_poly.entity_id
_entity_poly.type
_entity_poly.pdbx_seq_one_letter_code
_entity_poly.pdbx_strand_id
1 'polypeptide(L)'
;MTGSQWRISDELWEKMAPFIPEHKTSHPLGTYRKRIDNRAAVDAIFFVLRTGCQRNALNASGTCSSSSAHRRFQEWRAAGVFERFWQSGLLACEHLDGIDWSWLSMDGCMTKPPLPGTKKQAAIPRTEGNKA
;
A
#
# COMPACT_ATOMS: atom_id res chain seq x y z
N MET A 1 -3.21 28.04 -1.17
CA MET A 1 -2.96 26.81 -1.96
C MET A 1 -3.29 25.61 -1.09
N THR A 2 -4.54 25.16 -1.14
CA THR A 2 -5.04 24.03 -0.34
C THR A 2 -4.53 22.72 -0.92
N GLY A 3 -3.31 22.34 -0.51
CA GLY A 3 -2.70 21.08 -0.92
C GLY A 3 -3.60 19.92 -0.53
N SER A 4 -3.83 19.03 -1.50
CA SER A 4 -4.43 17.71 -1.36
C SER A 4 -3.91 16.99 -0.11
N GLN A 5 -4.57 17.18 1.04
CA GLN A 5 -4.13 16.77 2.40
C GLN A 5 -3.70 15.29 2.54
N TRP A 6 -4.00 14.48 1.53
CA TRP A 6 -3.83 13.05 1.49
C TRP A 6 -2.97 12.53 0.34
N ARG A 7 -2.46 13.40 -0.54
CA ARG A 7 -1.52 13.02 -1.60
C ARG A 7 -0.09 13.24 -1.15
N ILE A 8 0.84 12.46 -1.70
CA ILE A 8 2.25 12.67 -1.43
C ILE A 8 2.75 13.90 -2.21
N SER A 9 3.71 14.64 -1.66
CA SER A 9 4.31 15.78 -2.37
C SER A 9 5.01 15.30 -3.65
N ASP A 10 5.18 16.20 -4.61
CA ASP A 10 5.93 15.90 -5.83
C ASP A 10 7.38 15.57 -5.50
N GLU A 11 8.01 16.31 -4.58
CA GLU A 11 9.37 16.04 -4.09
C GLU A 11 9.54 14.62 -3.53
N LEU A 12 8.58 14.15 -2.74
CA LEU A 12 8.64 12.79 -2.17
C LEU A 12 8.48 11.72 -3.26
N TRP A 13 7.65 12.02 -4.26
CA TRP A 13 7.49 11.14 -5.41
C TRP A 13 8.73 11.06 -6.28
N GLU A 14 9.39 12.17 -6.57
CA GLU A 14 10.64 12.18 -7.33
C GLU A 14 11.71 11.31 -6.66
N LYS A 15 11.72 11.26 -5.32
CA LYS A 15 12.60 10.35 -4.57
C LYS A 15 12.16 8.89 -4.65
N MET A 16 10.85 8.61 -4.70
CA MET A 16 10.33 7.24 -4.69
C MET A 16 10.28 6.59 -6.09
N ALA A 17 9.95 7.36 -7.11
CA ALA A 17 9.72 6.89 -8.48
C ALA A 17 10.87 6.06 -9.07
N PRO A 18 12.16 6.41 -8.86
CA PRO A 18 13.29 5.63 -9.38
C PRO A 18 13.37 4.19 -8.86
N PHE A 19 12.80 3.91 -7.69
CA PHE A 19 12.81 2.57 -7.12
C PHE A 19 11.72 1.66 -7.70
N ILE A 20 10.72 2.23 -8.36
CA ILE A 20 9.58 1.50 -8.91
C ILE A 20 10.03 0.79 -10.20
N PRO A 21 9.96 -0.56 -10.25
CA PRO A 21 10.37 -1.29 -11.44
C PRO A 21 9.48 -0.95 -12.63
N GLU A 22 10.11 -0.72 -13.78
CA GLU A 22 9.39 -0.59 -15.05
C GLU A 22 8.65 -1.88 -15.37
N HIS A 23 7.34 -1.77 -15.60
CA HIS A 23 6.56 -2.91 -16.02
C HIS A 23 6.61 -3.08 -17.53
N LYS A 24 7.34 -4.10 -17.98
CA LYS A 24 7.32 -4.52 -19.38
C LYS A 24 6.00 -5.22 -19.69
N THR A 25 5.14 -4.55 -20.45
CA THR A 25 3.90 -5.17 -20.95
C THR A 25 4.25 -5.98 -22.19
N SER A 26 4.48 -7.28 -22.03
CA SER A 26 4.58 -8.21 -23.17
C SER A 26 3.26 -8.94 -23.30
N HIS A 27 2.32 -8.40 -24.10
CA HIS A 27 1.11 -9.14 -24.47
C HIS A 27 0.87 -9.06 -25.98
N PRO A 28 0.82 -10.20 -26.69
CA PRO A 28 0.77 -10.25 -28.16
C PRO A 28 -0.41 -9.51 -28.79
N LEU A 29 -1.57 -9.49 -28.12
CA LEU A 29 -2.81 -8.94 -28.67
C LEU A 29 -3.14 -7.53 -28.18
N GLY A 30 -2.36 -6.96 -27.25
CA GLY A 30 -2.62 -5.63 -26.67
C GLY A 30 -3.96 -5.47 -25.92
N THR A 31 -4.81 -6.49 -25.85
CA THR A 31 -6.19 -6.44 -25.36
C THR A 31 -6.31 -6.60 -23.85
N TYR A 32 -5.50 -5.87 -23.07
CA TYR A 32 -5.63 -5.86 -21.60
C TYR A 32 -5.92 -4.46 -21.07
N ARG A 33 -6.62 -4.41 -19.94
CA ARG A 33 -6.93 -3.17 -19.24
C ARG A 33 -5.65 -2.51 -18.75
N LYS A 34 -5.28 -1.37 -19.34
CA LYS A 34 -4.09 -0.58 -18.96
C LYS A 34 -3.94 -0.49 -17.45
N ARG A 35 -2.72 -0.75 -16.98
CA ARG A 35 -2.32 -0.56 -15.59
C ARG A 35 -2.65 0.86 -15.14
N ILE A 36 -3.05 0.99 -13.87
CA ILE A 36 -3.16 2.30 -13.23
C ILE A 36 -1.78 2.95 -13.19
N ASP A 37 -1.81 4.28 -13.28
CA ASP A 37 -0.65 5.13 -13.12
C ASP A 37 0.03 4.91 -11.76
N ASN A 38 1.36 4.97 -11.73
CA ASN A 38 2.13 4.66 -10.53
C ASN A 38 1.99 5.77 -9.48
N ARG A 39 1.86 7.04 -9.88
CA ARG A 39 1.63 8.16 -8.96
C ARG A 39 0.27 8.02 -8.27
N ALA A 40 -0.78 7.71 -9.03
CA ALA A 40 -2.10 7.41 -8.48
C ALA A 40 -2.09 6.20 -7.51
N ALA A 41 -1.29 5.17 -7.81
CA ALA A 41 -1.15 4.02 -6.93
C ALA A 41 -0.44 4.36 -5.61
N VAL A 42 0.64 5.16 -5.65
CA VAL A 42 1.33 5.61 -4.43
C VAL A 42 0.39 6.48 -3.58
N ASP A 43 -0.28 7.47 -4.17
CA ASP A 43 -1.23 8.33 -3.46
C ASP A 43 -2.31 7.50 -2.75
N ALA A 44 -2.86 6.49 -3.44
CA ALA A 44 -3.88 5.62 -2.87
C ALA A 44 -3.35 4.75 -1.73
N ILE A 45 -2.13 4.21 -1.85
CA ILE A 45 -1.47 3.43 -0.79
C ILE A 45 -1.23 4.32 0.44
N PHE A 46 -0.65 5.51 0.25
CA PHE A 46 -0.37 6.46 1.34
C PHE A 46 -1.66 6.97 2.00
N PHE A 47 -2.73 7.19 1.24
CA PHE A 47 -4.03 7.54 1.81
C PHE A 47 -4.54 6.47 2.77
N VAL A 48 -4.50 5.19 2.38
CA VAL A 48 -4.92 4.09 3.26
C VAL A 48 -4.04 4.01 4.50
N LEU A 49 -2.72 4.12 4.34
CA LEU A 49 -1.78 4.07 5.47
C LEU A 49 -1.99 5.23 6.45
N ARG A 50 -2.24 6.44 5.96
CA ARG A 50 -2.37 7.64 6.80
C ARG A 50 -3.73 7.74 7.50
N THR A 51 -4.79 7.26 6.85
CA THR A 51 -6.16 7.31 7.41
C THR A 51 -6.53 6.07 8.21
N GLY A 52 -5.82 4.95 8.01
CA GLY A 52 -6.20 3.67 8.57
C GLY A 52 -7.56 3.16 8.08
N CYS A 53 -8.11 3.74 7.02
CA CYS A 53 -9.43 3.39 6.54
C CYS A 53 -9.46 1.94 6.02
N GLN A 54 -10.65 1.33 6.05
CA GLN A 54 -10.83 0.02 5.45
C GLN A 54 -10.46 0.08 3.97
N ARG A 55 -9.69 -0.88 3.49
CA ARG A 55 -9.17 -0.88 2.10
C ARG A 55 -10.24 -0.62 1.05
N ASN A 56 -11.46 -1.14 1.22
CA ASN A 56 -12.56 -0.95 0.27
C ASN A 56 -13.13 0.47 0.27
N ALA A 57 -13.00 1.20 1.38
CA ALA A 57 -13.36 2.61 1.47
C ALA A 57 -12.49 3.49 0.57
N LEU A 58 -11.30 3.03 0.17
CA LEU A 58 -10.45 3.70 -0.82
C LEU A 58 -11.19 3.96 -2.14
N ASN A 59 -12.13 3.08 -2.53
CA ASN A 59 -12.88 3.25 -3.78
C ASN A 59 -13.69 4.55 -3.79
N ALA A 60 -14.10 5.06 -2.62
CA ALA A 60 -14.80 6.33 -2.49
C ALA A 60 -13.89 7.56 -2.65
N SER A 61 -12.56 7.39 -2.57
CA SER A 61 -11.58 8.49 -2.70
C SER A 61 -11.34 8.95 -4.15
N GLY A 62 -11.78 8.17 -5.15
CA GLY A 62 -11.60 8.49 -6.56
C GLY A 62 -10.15 8.39 -7.08
N THR A 63 -9.19 7.94 -6.28
CA THR A 63 -7.77 7.82 -6.67
C THR A 63 -7.50 6.59 -7.54
N CYS A 64 -7.74 5.39 -7.00
CA CYS A 64 -7.75 4.14 -7.77
C CYS A 64 -8.56 3.07 -7.03
N SER A 65 -8.81 1.93 -7.69
CA SER A 65 -9.50 0.82 -7.02
C SER A 65 -8.63 0.19 -5.94
N SER A 66 -9.26 -0.23 -4.84
CA SER A 66 -8.61 -0.90 -3.72
C SER A 66 -7.81 -2.13 -4.14
N SER A 67 -8.35 -2.92 -5.07
CA SER A 67 -7.70 -4.09 -5.66
C SER A 67 -6.43 -3.72 -6.42
N SER A 68 -6.45 -2.61 -7.16
CA SER A 68 -5.29 -2.14 -7.92
C SER A 68 -4.20 -1.63 -6.98
N ALA A 69 -4.56 -0.79 -6.00
CA ALA A 69 -3.63 -0.34 -4.96
C ALA A 69 -3.00 -1.51 -4.21
N HIS A 70 -3.81 -2.53 -3.85
CA HIS A 70 -3.27 -3.70 -3.18
C HIS A 70 -2.27 -4.47 -4.04
N ARG A 71 -2.63 -4.75 -5.29
CA ARG A 71 -1.75 -5.47 -6.21
C ARG A 71 -0.43 -4.72 -6.38
N ARG A 72 -0.46 -3.39 -6.54
CA ARG A 72 0.75 -2.56 -6.64
C ARG A 72 1.60 -2.63 -5.38
N PHE A 73 0.97 -2.50 -4.22
CA PHE A 73 1.67 -2.66 -2.95
C PHE A 73 2.40 -4.00 -2.86
N GLN A 74 1.76 -5.10 -3.27
CA GLN A 74 2.40 -6.42 -3.26
C GLN A 74 3.54 -6.56 -4.26
N GLU A 75 3.35 -6.10 -5.50
CA GLU A 75 4.40 -6.07 -6.53
C GLU A 75 5.63 -5.30 -6.02
N TRP A 76 5.42 -4.12 -5.46
CA TRP A 76 6.49 -3.25 -4.99
C TRP A 76 7.16 -3.73 -3.72
N ARG A 77 6.40 -4.34 -2.81
CA ARG A 77 6.95 -5.00 -1.64
C ARG A 77 7.84 -6.18 -2.05
N ALA A 78 7.38 -7.02 -2.97
CA ALA A 78 8.16 -8.14 -3.48
C ALA A 78 9.42 -7.67 -4.23
N ALA A 79 9.32 -6.55 -4.94
CA ALA A 79 10.45 -5.94 -5.64
C ALA A 79 11.38 -5.12 -4.70
N GLY A 80 11.14 -5.05 -3.39
CA GLY A 80 11.97 -4.31 -2.42
C GLY A 80 11.91 -2.78 -2.56
N VAL A 81 10.88 -2.23 -3.19
CA VAL A 81 10.75 -0.78 -3.45
C VAL A 81 10.75 0.01 -2.14
N PHE A 82 9.91 -0.39 -1.19
CA PHE A 82 9.75 0.32 0.08
C PHE A 82 11.01 0.23 0.95
N GLU A 83 11.70 -0.92 0.93
CA GLU A 83 12.93 -1.12 1.68
C GLU A 83 14.06 -0.23 1.16
N ARG A 84 14.28 -0.21 -0.17
CA ARG A 84 15.29 0.67 -0.78
C ARG A 84 14.96 2.15 -0.57
N PHE A 85 13.69 2.51 -0.69
CA PHE A 85 13.24 3.87 -0.44
C PHE A 85 13.48 4.29 1.02
N TRP A 86 13.20 3.40 1.98
CA TRP A 86 13.48 3.62 3.39
C TRP A 86 14.98 3.77 3.68
N GLN A 87 15.82 2.89 3.14
CA GLN A 87 17.28 2.98 3.24
C GLN A 87 17.81 4.32 2.68
N SER A 88 17.31 4.74 1.51
CA SER A 88 17.65 6.05 0.94
C SER A 88 17.23 7.20 1.85
N GLY A 89 16.10 7.08 2.54
CA GLY A 89 15.65 8.06 3.53
C GLY A 89 16.58 8.13 4.74
N LEU A 90 17.02 6.99 5.26
CA LEU A 90 17.98 6.91 6.37
C LEU A 90 19.30 7.61 6.04
N LEU A 91 19.87 7.32 4.85
CA LEU A 91 21.11 7.94 4.39
C LEU A 91 20.95 9.47 4.21
N ALA A 92 19.79 9.91 3.74
CA ALA A 92 19.52 11.35 3.65
C ALA A 92 19.41 12.01 5.03
N CYS A 93 18.88 11.32 6.04
CA CYS A 93 18.79 11.81 7.41
C CYS A 93 20.14 11.79 8.16
N GLU A 94 21.02 10.83 7.85
CA GLU A 94 22.40 10.81 8.36
C GLU A 94 23.13 12.10 7.99
N HIS A 95 22.98 12.56 6.74
CA HIS A 95 23.59 13.83 6.28
C HIS A 95 23.01 15.09 6.95
N LEU A 96 21.92 14.94 7.70
CA LEU A 96 21.26 16.03 8.43
C LEU A 96 21.51 15.93 9.95
N ASP A 97 22.42 15.06 10.41
CA ASP A 97 22.64 14.72 11.82
C ASP A 97 21.34 14.36 12.57
N GLY A 98 20.34 13.84 11.84
CA GLY A 98 19.00 13.60 12.36
C GLY A 98 18.80 12.23 13.02
N ILE A 99 19.83 11.38 13.01
CA ILE A 99 19.77 10.01 13.53
C ILE A 99 20.93 9.80 14.51
N ASP A 100 20.60 9.50 15.77
CA ASP A 100 21.57 8.99 16.74
C ASP A 100 21.68 7.46 16.62
N TRP A 101 22.74 6.99 15.96
CA TRP A 101 22.99 5.56 15.76
C TRP A 101 23.38 4.79 17.02
N SER A 102 23.73 5.49 18.11
CA SER A 102 24.04 4.86 19.39
C SER A 102 22.79 4.41 20.14
N TRP A 103 21.62 4.91 19.73
CA TRP A 103 20.35 4.70 20.40
C TRP A 103 19.28 4.21 19.44
N LEU A 104 18.65 3.08 19.78
CA LEU A 104 17.54 2.51 19.02
C LEU A 104 16.33 2.35 19.95
N SER A 105 15.20 2.96 19.57
CA SER A 105 13.90 2.66 20.17
C SER A 105 13.11 1.75 19.24
N MET A 106 12.66 0.61 19.76
CA MET A 106 11.77 -0.30 19.06
C MET A 106 10.34 -0.06 19.57
N ASP A 107 9.54 0.69 18.81
CA ASP A 107 8.11 0.79 19.08
C ASP A 107 7.38 -0.41 18.46
N GLY A 108 6.65 -1.14 19.31
CA GLY A 108 5.88 -2.31 18.93
C GLY A 108 4.52 -2.25 19.60
N CYS A 109 3.47 -2.02 18.83
CA CYS A 109 2.10 -2.11 19.34
C CYS A 109 1.64 -3.57 19.38
N MET A 110 1.85 -4.24 20.52
CA MET A 110 1.13 -5.49 20.81
C MET A 110 -0.31 -5.15 21.19
N THR A 111 -1.19 -5.04 20.19
CA THR A 111 -2.62 -4.95 20.50
C THR A 111 -3.06 -6.27 21.12
N LYS A 112 -3.76 -6.19 22.26
CA LYS A 112 -4.36 -7.37 22.89
C LYS A 112 -5.22 -8.06 21.83
N PRO A 113 -5.10 -9.39 21.63
CA PRO A 113 -5.95 -10.09 20.69
C PRO A 113 -7.41 -9.75 21.01
N PRO A 114 -8.28 -9.54 20.00
CA PRO A 114 -9.70 -9.37 20.26
C PRO A 114 -10.14 -10.51 21.17
N LEU A 115 -10.81 -10.17 22.28
CA LEU A 115 -11.33 -11.13 23.25
C LEU A 115 -11.97 -12.29 22.48
N PRO A 116 -11.76 -13.57 22.87
CA PRO A 116 -12.38 -14.71 22.23
C PRO A 116 -13.88 -14.46 22.16
N GLY A 117 -14.36 -14.08 20.97
CA GLY A 117 -15.77 -13.83 20.78
C GLY A 117 -16.50 -15.15 20.98
N THR A 118 -17.51 -15.18 21.83
CA THR A 118 -18.47 -16.29 21.94
C THR A 118 -19.37 -16.33 20.71
N LYS A 119 -18.79 -16.32 19.50
CA LYS A 119 -19.54 -16.51 18.27
C LYS A 119 -19.78 -18.00 18.15
N LYS A 120 -20.97 -18.44 18.59
CA LYS A 120 -21.54 -19.69 18.06
C LYS A 120 -21.52 -19.55 16.54
N GLN A 121 -20.68 -20.33 15.86
CA GLN A 121 -20.76 -20.43 14.41
C GLN A 121 -22.17 -20.92 14.08
N ALA A 122 -23.01 -20.03 13.53
CA ALA A 122 -24.27 -20.46 12.95
C ALA A 122 -23.92 -21.38 11.77
N ALA A 123 -24.58 -22.53 11.70
CA ALA A 123 -24.39 -23.48 10.62
C ALA A 123 -24.64 -22.78 9.28
N ILE A 124 -23.65 -22.81 8.40
CA ILE A 124 -23.80 -22.31 7.03
C ILE A 124 -24.73 -23.31 6.31
N PRO A 125 -25.89 -22.88 5.77
CA PRO A 125 -26.75 -23.77 4.99
C PRO A 125 -25.96 -24.31 3.79
N ARG A 126 -25.96 -25.63 3.58
CA ARG A 126 -25.42 -26.20 2.34
C ARG A 126 -26.28 -25.68 1.19
N THR A 127 -25.65 -24.98 0.25
CA THR A 127 -26.23 -24.73 -1.07
C THR A 127 -26.56 -26.09 -1.67
N GLU A 128 -27.85 -26.32 -1.89
CA GLU A 128 -28.36 -27.51 -2.55
C GLU A 128 -27.69 -27.69 -3.92
N GLY A 129 -27.28 -28.93 -4.20
CA GLY A 129 -26.54 -29.27 -5.41
C GLY A 129 -27.38 -28.97 -6.66
N ASN A 130 -26.76 -28.31 -7.62
CA ASN A 130 -27.34 -28.02 -8.93
C ASN A 130 -27.88 -29.31 -9.56
N LYS A 131 -29.19 -29.38 -9.80
CA LYS A 131 -29.80 -30.51 -10.54
C LYS A 131 -29.50 -30.30 -12.03
N ALA A 132 -28.93 -31.34 -12.63
CA ALA A 132 -28.78 -31.48 -14.08
C ALA A 132 -30.15 -31.61 -14.77
#